data_AF-F6ZH38-F1
#
_entry.id   AF-F6ZH38-F1
#
_cell.length_a   1.000
_cell.length_b   1.000
_cell.length_c   1.000
_cell.angle_alpha   90.00
_cell.angle_beta   90.00
_cell.angle_gamma   90.00
#
_symmetry.space_group_name_H-M   'P 1'
#
loop_
_entity.id
_entity.type
_entity.pdbx_description
1 polymer ?
#
loop_
_entity_poly.entity_id
_entity_poly.type
_entity_poly.pdbx_seq_one_letter_code
_entity_poly.pdbx_strand_id
1 'polypeptide(L)'
;HQANEAKVLEMSVDALIVRAKAIRKALEDFLFKLTNEHQTLTWPTVLDNFALLSGQISSLLAAMKSEKMPALRNYPIVPVRLSPDPDPHLLALTEGRVSLMSHTETPNYLRTKPDPAVEQAERQLISEEFNVIYRRLGTEILTIQQSQVAMFNKQCNKVLEKVKTARANWRADTVTSRSNPPTFNPKATEELVAAAYFG
;
A
#
# COMPACT_ATOMS: atom_id res chain seq x y z
N HIS A 1 -20.61 26.32 -1.99
CA HIS A 1 -20.16 25.10 -1.28
C HIS A 1 -20.32 23.83 -2.12
N GLN A 2 -21.50 23.52 -2.67
CA GLN A 2 -21.74 22.34 -3.53
C GLN A 2 -20.79 22.19 -4.73
N ALA A 3 -20.50 23.27 -5.47
CA ALA A 3 -19.59 23.21 -6.62
C ALA A 3 -18.14 22.85 -6.24
N ASN A 4 -17.70 23.23 -5.04
CA ASN A 4 -16.36 22.89 -4.56
C ASN A 4 -16.29 21.43 -4.10
N GLU A 5 -17.36 20.92 -3.48
CA GLU A 5 -17.46 19.53 -3.05
C GLU A 5 -17.49 18.56 -4.25
N ALA A 6 -18.27 18.88 -5.29
CA ALA A 6 -18.31 18.11 -6.53
C ALA A 6 -16.93 18.06 -7.20
N LYS A 7 -16.21 19.19 -7.25
CA LYS A 7 -14.87 19.26 -7.82
C LYS A 7 -13.86 18.44 -7.01
N VAL A 8 -13.93 18.47 -5.69
CA VAL A 8 -13.06 17.65 -4.81
C VAL A 8 -13.36 16.17 -5.01
N LEU A 9 -14.63 15.78 -5.18
CA LEU A 9 -15.03 14.41 -5.49
C LEU A 9 -14.49 13.93 -6.83
N GLU A 10 -14.62 14.74 -7.88
CA GLU A 10 -14.10 14.43 -9.22
C GLU A 10 -12.59 14.20 -9.19
N MET A 11 -11.82 15.15 -8.64
CA MET A 11 -10.36 15.02 -8.49
C MET A 11 -9.95 13.79 -7.66
N SER A 12 -10.75 13.47 -6.66
CA SER A 12 -10.54 12.32 -5.78
C SER A 12 -10.75 11.00 -6.51
N VAL A 13 -11.82 10.90 -7.30
CA VAL A 13 -12.13 9.74 -8.13
C VAL A 13 -11.06 9.54 -9.21
N ASP A 14 -10.66 10.61 -9.91
CA ASP A 14 -9.60 10.54 -10.92
C ASP A 14 -8.28 10.03 -10.32
N ALA A 15 -7.93 10.51 -9.12
CA ALA A 15 -6.73 10.06 -8.42
C ALA A 15 -6.81 8.57 -8.02
N LEU A 16 -8.00 8.03 -7.73
CA LEU A 16 -8.20 6.60 -7.49
C LEU A 16 -8.12 5.79 -8.79
N ILE A 17 -8.71 6.29 -9.89
CA ILE A 17 -8.66 5.66 -11.21
C ILE A 17 -7.21 5.51 -11.67
N VAL A 18 -6.39 6.56 -11.54
CA VAL A 18 -4.97 6.52 -11.92
C VAL A 18 -4.21 5.44 -11.13
N ARG A 19 -4.45 5.33 -9.82
CA ARG A 19 -3.82 4.32 -8.97
C ARG A 19 -4.31 2.90 -9.31
N ALA A 20 -5.59 2.72 -9.57
CA ALA A 20 -6.14 1.44 -10.00
C ALA A 20 -5.56 0.99 -11.36
N LYS A 21 -5.39 1.93 -12.30
CA LYS A 21 -4.71 1.66 -13.59
C LYS A 21 -3.25 1.25 -13.40
N ALA A 22 -2.53 1.85 -12.45
CA ALA A 22 -1.16 1.46 -12.13
C ALA A 22 -1.08 0.03 -11.56
N ILE A 23 -2.00 -0.36 -10.66
CA ILE A 23 -2.09 -1.74 -10.14
C ILE A 23 -2.37 -2.71 -11.28
N ARG A 24 -3.36 -2.39 -12.13
CA ARG A 24 -3.70 -3.22 -13.30
C ARG A 24 -2.49 -3.43 -14.20
N LYS A 25 -1.80 -2.36 -14.58
CA LYS A 25 -0.61 -2.46 -15.43
C LYS A 25 0.48 -3.32 -14.80
N ALA A 26 0.75 -3.14 -13.51
CA ALA A 26 1.72 -3.96 -12.80
C ALA A 26 1.32 -5.45 -12.76
N LEU A 27 0.02 -5.76 -12.66
CA LEU A 27 -0.48 -7.13 -12.75
C LEU A 27 -0.36 -7.71 -14.17
N GLU A 28 -0.72 -6.93 -15.19
CA GLU A 28 -0.58 -7.34 -16.60
C GLU A 28 0.88 -7.61 -16.96
N ASP A 29 1.78 -6.70 -16.58
CA ASP A 29 3.23 -6.85 -16.79
C ASP A 29 3.78 -8.08 -16.05
N PHE A 30 3.32 -8.32 -14.82
CA PHE A 30 3.75 -9.49 -14.04
C PHE A 30 3.22 -10.80 -14.61
N LEU A 31 1.94 -10.84 -15.00
CA LEU A 31 1.32 -12.01 -15.62
C LEU A 31 2.01 -12.33 -16.95
N PHE A 32 2.31 -11.30 -17.76
CA PHE A 32 3.04 -11.48 -19.01
C PHE A 32 4.40 -12.13 -18.79
N LYS A 33 5.18 -11.69 -17.79
CA LYS A 33 6.45 -12.31 -17.42
C LYS A 33 6.28 -13.76 -16.96
N LEU A 34 5.24 -14.03 -16.14
CA LEU A 34 4.95 -15.38 -15.67
C LEU A 34 4.56 -16.33 -16.80
N THR A 35 3.86 -15.86 -17.82
CA THR A 35 3.45 -16.72 -18.95
C THR A 35 4.57 -16.88 -19.97
N ASN A 36 5.22 -15.79 -20.39
CA ASN A 36 6.14 -15.79 -21.53
C ASN A 36 7.60 -15.96 -21.15
N GLU A 37 8.01 -15.55 -19.95
CA GLU A 37 9.41 -15.53 -19.51
C GLU A 37 9.67 -16.52 -18.37
N HIS A 38 8.79 -17.50 -18.16
CA HIS A 38 8.87 -18.45 -17.04
C HIS A 38 10.20 -19.22 -16.97
N GLN A 39 10.89 -19.43 -18.10
CA GLN A 39 12.18 -20.14 -18.15
C GLN A 39 13.36 -19.28 -17.71
N THR A 40 13.24 -17.95 -17.83
CA THR A 40 14.28 -16.97 -17.46
C THR A 40 13.95 -16.24 -16.16
N LEU A 41 12.76 -16.47 -15.60
CA LEU A 41 12.27 -15.79 -14.41
C LEU A 41 12.99 -16.29 -13.15
N THR A 42 13.70 -15.38 -12.48
CA THR A 42 14.35 -15.67 -11.21
C THR A 42 13.46 -15.33 -10.02
N TRP A 43 13.64 -16.04 -8.91
CA TRP A 43 12.88 -15.76 -7.67
C TRP A 43 13.02 -14.31 -7.16
N PRO A 44 14.22 -13.67 -7.18
CA PRO A 44 14.34 -12.25 -6.86
C PRO A 44 13.45 -11.36 -7.73
N THR A 45 13.40 -11.62 -9.04
CA THR A 45 12.52 -10.87 -9.95
C THR A 45 11.06 -11.05 -9.58
N VAL A 46 10.63 -12.25 -9.20
CA VAL A 46 9.26 -12.49 -8.72
C VAL A 46 8.97 -11.65 -7.46
N LEU A 47 9.88 -11.69 -6.48
CA LEU A 47 9.74 -10.91 -5.24
C LEU A 47 9.68 -9.41 -5.50
N ASP A 48 10.48 -8.89 -6.42
CA ASP A 48 10.47 -7.47 -6.78
C ASP A 48 9.12 -7.05 -7.39
N ASN A 49 8.53 -7.89 -8.25
CA ASN A 49 7.18 -7.62 -8.79
C ASN A 49 6.11 -7.70 -7.68
N PHE A 50 6.21 -8.64 -6.74
CA PHE A 50 5.32 -8.68 -5.57
C PHE A 50 5.46 -7.46 -4.67
N ALA A 51 6.69 -7.00 -4.43
CA ALA A 51 6.95 -5.79 -3.65
C ALA A 51 6.37 -4.56 -4.34
N LEU A 52 6.50 -4.46 -5.66
CA LEU A 52 5.88 -3.41 -6.46
C LEU A 52 4.35 -3.42 -6.32
N LEU A 53 3.71 -4.59 -6.52
CA LEU A 53 2.25 -4.74 -6.38
C LEU A 53 1.77 -4.37 -4.98
N SER A 54 2.46 -4.86 -3.95
CA SER A 54 2.17 -4.53 -2.55
C SER A 54 2.30 -3.02 -2.29
N GLY A 55 3.30 -2.37 -2.88
CA GLY A 55 3.47 -0.92 -2.80
C GLY A 55 2.35 -0.14 -3.48
N GLN A 56 1.90 -0.57 -4.67
CA GLN A 56 0.80 0.06 -5.40
C GLN A 56 -0.54 -0.09 -4.64
N ILE A 57 -0.83 -1.27 -4.10
CA ILE A 57 -2.02 -1.51 -3.26
C ILE A 57 -1.96 -0.66 -2.00
N SER A 58 -0.80 -0.63 -1.32
CA SER A 58 -0.62 0.18 -0.11
C SER A 58 -0.81 1.68 -0.39
N SER A 59 -0.34 2.16 -1.54
CA SER A 59 -0.55 3.54 -2.00
C SER A 59 -2.03 3.86 -2.25
N LEU A 60 -2.78 2.93 -2.87
CA LEU A 60 -4.23 3.06 -3.05
C LEU A 60 -4.95 3.13 -1.71
N LEU A 61 -4.63 2.23 -0.77
CA LEU A 61 -5.23 2.23 0.57
C LEU A 61 -4.92 3.50 1.35
N ALA A 62 -3.69 4.01 1.26
CA ALA A 62 -3.31 5.28 1.88
C ALA A 62 -4.08 6.46 1.29
N ALA A 63 -4.31 6.48 -0.03
CA ALA A 63 -5.11 7.50 -0.68
C ALA A 63 -6.58 7.45 -0.22
N MET A 64 -7.16 6.24 -0.11
CA MET A 64 -8.53 6.05 0.39
C MET A 64 -8.73 6.47 1.85
N LYS A 65 -7.69 6.33 2.68
CA LYS A 65 -7.70 6.73 4.10
C LYS A 65 -7.29 8.19 4.33
N SER A 66 -6.94 8.92 3.29
CA SER A 66 -6.51 10.32 3.39
C SER A 66 -7.65 11.20 3.88
N GLU A 67 -7.35 12.15 4.77
CA GLU A 67 -8.33 13.16 5.22
C GLU A 67 -8.83 14.06 4.07
N LYS A 68 -8.06 14.15 2.98
CA LYS A 68 -8.45 14.88 1.77
C LYS A 68 -9.47 14.13 0.91
N MET A 69 -9.70 12.84 1.19
CA MET A 69 -10.67 12.02 0.49
C MET A 69 -12.07 12.39 1.00
N PRO A 70 -13.03 12.74 0.12
CA PRO A 70 -14.41 12.93 0.54
C PRO A 70 -14.96 11.60 1.09
N ALA A 71 -15.96 11.69 1.97
CA ALA A 71 -16.60 10.51 2.53
C ALA A 71 -17.40 9.76 1.46
N LEU A 72 -16.73 8.88 0.69
CA LEU A 72 -17.32 8.13 -0.43
C LEU A 72 -18.54 7.31 -0.02
N ARG A 73 -18.64 6.92 1.26
CA ARG A 73 -19.82 6.24 1.83
C ARG A 73 -21.12 7.06 1.70
N ASN A 74 -21.02 8.38 1.55
CA ASN A 74 -22.16 9.27 1.39
C ASN A 74 -22.64 9.36 -0.08
N TYR A 75 -21.93 8.73 -1.01
CA TYR A 75 -22.18 8.79 -2.45
C TYR A 75 -22.53 7.40 -3.00
N PRO A 76 -23.80 6.95 -2.85
CA PRO A 76 -24.22 5.68 -3.42
C PRO A 76 -24.18 5.73 -4.94
N ILE A 77 -23.64 4.68 -5.56
CA ILE A 77 -23.60 4.53 -7.01
C ILE A 77 -24.86 3.79 -7.44
N VAL A 78 -25.63 4.41 -8.34
CA VAL A 78 -26.86 3.83 -8.90
C VAL A 78 -26.82 3.98 -10.42
N PRO A 79 -27.14 2.92 -11.20
CA PRO A 79 -27.31 3.05 -12.64
C PRO A 79 -28.44 4.01 -12.98
N VAL A 80 -28.17 5.01 -13.81
CA VAL A 80 -29.19 5.99 -14.25
C VAL A 80 -30.13 5.39 -15.29
N ARG A 81 -29.59 4.58 -16.20
CA ARG A 81 -30.34 3.88 -17.25
C ARG A 81 -29.72 2.50 -17.47
N LEU A 82 -30.57 1.51 -17.68
CA LEU A 82 -30.17 0.18 -18.12
C LEU A 82 -30.56 0.01 -19.58
N SER A 83 -29.63 -0.49 -20.39
CA SER A 83 -29.80 -0.69 -21.83
C SER A 83 -29.23 -2.05 -22.22
N PRO A 84 -29.95 -2.84 -23.03
CA PRO A 84 -29.40 -4.05 -23.64
C PRO A 84 -28.47 -3.73 -24.82
N ASP A 85 -28.50 -2.50 -25.34
CA ASP A 85 -27.67 -2.09 -26.47
C ASP A 85 -26.25 -1.75 -26.01
N PRO A 86 -25.21 -2.17 -26.76
CA PRO A 86 -23.84 -1.78 -26.48
C PRO A 86 -23.67 -0.26 -26.50
N ASP A 87 -22.96 0.26 -25.50
CA ASP A 87 -22.60 1.67 -25.41
C ASP A 87 -21.14 1.85 -25.82
N PRO A 88 -20.85 2.46 -27.01
CA PRO A 88 -19.48 2.68 -27.47
C PRO A 88 -18.67 3.59 -26.55
N HIS A 89 -19.32 4.53 -25.85
CA HIS A 89 -18.64 5.44 -24.92
C HIS A 89 -18.19 4.68 -23.68
N LEU A 90 -19.07 3.85 -23.11
CA LEU A 90 -18.76 2.99 -21.98
C LEU A 90 -17.65 1.98 -22.32
N LEU A 91 -17.71 1.40 -23.52
CA LEU A 91 -16.69 0.48 -24.01
C LEU A 91 -15.33 1.16 -24.12
N ALA A 92 -15.27 2.39 -24.64
CA ALA A 92 -14.03 3.16 -24.73
C ALA A 92 -13.48 3.52 -23.34
N LEU A 93 -14.32 4.01 -22.43
CA LEU A 93 -13.95 4.40 -21.06
C LEU A 93 -13.42 3.23 -20.24
N THR A 94 -14.01 2.05 -20.40
CA THR A 94 -13.66 0.84 -19.63
C THR A 94 -12.57 0.01 -20.30
N GLU A 95 -12.03 0.48 -21.43
CA GLU A 95 -11.00 -0.22 -22.22
C GLU A 95 -11.49 -1.63 -22.63
N GLY A 96 -12.75 -1.70 -23.09
CA GLY A 96 -13.38 -2.92 -23.59
C GLY A 96 -13.99 -3.84 -22.53
N ARG A 97 -13.92 -3.49 -21.24
CA ARG A 97 -14.37 -4.38 -20.14
C ARG A 97 -15.89 -4.38 -19.90
N VAL A 98 -16.54 -3.26 -20.15
CA VAL A 98 -18.00 -3.13 -20.03
C VAL A 98 -18.56 -2.65 -21.35
N SER A 99 -19.28 -3.53 -22.04
CA SER A 99 -19.91 -3.24 -23.32
C SER A 99 -21.31 -2.68 -23.19
N LEU A 100 -22.06 -3.08 -22.16
CA LEU A 100 -23.44 -2.69 -21.91
C LEU A 100 -23.78 -2.76 -20.41
N MET A 101 -24.84 -2.07 -20.01
CA MET A 101 -25.37 -2.08 -18.64
C MET A 101 -26.81 -2.61 -18.65
N SER A 102 -26.96 -3.94 -18.67
CA SER A 102 -28.28 -4.61 -18.65
C SER A 102 -28.70 -4.96 -17.22
N HIS A 103 -29.97 -5.35 -17.06
CA HIS A 103 -30.49 -5.91 -15.81
C HIS A 103 -29.75 -7.18 -15.35
N THR A 104 -29.13 -7.91 -16.29
CA THR A 104 -28.40 -9.15 -16.01
C THR A 104 -26.98 -8.89 -15.52
N GLU A 105 -26.26 -7.96 -16.16
CA GLU A 105 -24.83 -7.74 -15.90
C GLU A 105 -24.56 -6.70 -14.81
N THR A 106 -25.42 -5.70 -14.68
CA THR A 106 -25.24 -4.60 -13.72
C THR A 106 -25.03 -5.07 -12.27
N PRO A 107 -25.77 -6.08 -11.76
CA PRO A 107 -25.51 -6.62 -10.43
C PRO A 107 -24.09 -7.15 -10.24
N ASN A 108 -23.46 -7.69 -11.30
CA ASN A 108 -22.09 -8.19 -11.25
C ASN A 108 -21.09 -7.02 -11.19
N TYR A 109 -21.29 -5.98 -11.99
CA TYR A 109 -20.41 -4.81 -12.01
C TYR A 109 -20.47 -3.98 -10.71
N LEU A 110 -21.64 -3.93 -10.06
CA LEU A 110 -21.85 -3.19 -8.81
C LEU A 110 -21.79 -4.08 -7.56
N ARG A 111 -21.31 -5.32 -7.69
CA ARG A 111 -21.23 -6.25 -6.57
C ARG A 111 -20.26 -5.71 -5.52
N THR A 112 -20.79 -5.50 -4.30
CA THR A 112 -20.01 -5.16 -3.10
C THR A 112 -19.74 -6.36 -2.21
N LYS A 113 -20.40 -7.50 -2.49
CA LYS A 113 -20.25 -8.74 -1.72
C LYS A 113 -18.86 -9.35 -1.98
N PRO A 114 -18.01 -9.51 -0.95
CA PRO A 114 -16.66 -10.05 -1.10
C PRO A 114 -16.67 -11.51 -1.60
N ASP A 115 -15.48 -12.00 -1.96
CA ASP A 115 -15.32 -13.38 -2.41
C ASP A 115 -15.61 -14.38 -1.27
N PRO A 116 -16.17 -15.57 -1.58
CA PRO A 116 -16.52 -16.55 -0.55
C PRO A 116 -15.36 -16.94 0.37
N ALA A 117 -14.14 -17.01 -0.16
CA ALA A 117 -12.94 -17.30 0.63
C ALA A 117 -12.63 -16.18 1.65
N VAL A 118 -12.84 -14.91 1.26
CA VAL A 118 -12.66 -13.75 2.14
C VAL A 118 -13.75 -13.73 3.21
N GLU A 119 -15.01 -13.97 2.84
CA GLU A 119 -16.11 -14.09 3.82
C GLU A 119 -15.85 -15.21 4.83
N GLN A 120 -15.34 -16.35 4.38
CA GLN A 120 -15.05 -17.48 5.26
C GLN A 120 -13.91 -17.14 6.22
N ALA A 121 -12.83 -16.51 5.74
CA ALA A 121 -11.74 -16.06 6.59
C ALA A 121 -12.21 -15.02 7.63
N GLU A 122 -13.04 -14.06 7.21
CA GLU A 122 -13.63 -13.07 8.11
C GLU A 122 -14.52 -13.73 9.18
N ARG A 123 -15.37 -14.68 8.79
CA ARG A 123 -16.18 -15.46 9.75
C ARG A 123 -15.34 -16.26 10.73
N GLN A 124 -14.22 -16.83 10.29
CA GLN A 124 -13.29 -17.53 11.17
C GLN A 124 -12.72 -16.58 12.21
N LEU A 125 -12.19 -15.42 11.80
CA LEU A 125 -11.66 -14.40 12.69
C LEU A 125 -12.71 -13.90 13.70
N ILE A 126 -13.93 -13.62 13.24
CA ILE A 126 -15.05 -13.21 14.11
C ILE A 126 -15.41 -14.33 15.11
N SER A 127 -15.37 -15.59 14.68
CA SER A 127 -15.69 -16.72 15.56
C SER A 127 -14.59 -16.96 16.61
N GLU A 128 -13.33 -16.76 16.25
CA GLU A 128 -12.19 -16.81 17.17
C GLU A 128 -12.27 -15.67 18.19
N GLU A 129 -12.50 -14.44 17.72
CA GLU A 129 -12.75 -13.28 18.56
C GLU A 129 -13.92 -13.54 19.52
N PHE A 130 -15.03 -14.08 19.02
CA PHE A 130 -16.19 -14.41 19.82
C PHE A 130 -15.87 -15.44 20.92
N ASN A 131 -15.13 -16.49 20.57
CA ASN A 131 -14.74 -17.54 21.50
C ASN A 131 -13.77 -17.04 22.58
N VAL A 132 -12.86 -16.12 22.25
CA VAL A 132 -11.89 -15.56 23.19
C VAL A 132 -12.53 -14.51 24.10
N ILE A 133 -13.33 -13.60 23.54
CA ILE A 133 -13.84 -12.42 24.26
C ILE A 133 -15.15 -12.73 24.99
N TYR A 134 -16.16 -13.24 24.28
CA TYR A 134 -17.51 -13.38 24.84
C TYR A 134 -17.67 -14.65 25.69
N ARG A 135 -16.98 -15.74 25.34
CA ARG A 135 -17.11 -17.01 26.07
C ARG A 135 -16.21 -17.11 27.32
N ARG A 136 -15.10 -16.36 27.38
CA ARG A 136 -14.09 -16.49 28.44
C ARG A 136 -14.06 -15.33 29.43
N LEU A 137 -14.46 -14.12 29.03
CA LEU A 137 -14.07 -12.89 29.72
C LEU A 137 -15.24 -11.93 30.03
N GLY A 138 -16.39 -12.04 29.35
CA GLY A 138 -17.56 -11.19 29.62
C GLY A 138 -17.43 -9.73 29.12
N THR A 139 -18.53 -8.98 29.10
CA THR A 139 -18.64 -7.67 28.42
C THR A 139 -17.84 -6.53 29.08
N GLU A 140 -17.58 -6.59 30.38
CA GLU A 140 -16.78 -5.58 31.10
C GLU A 140 -15.29 -5.56 30.69
N ILE A 141 -14.78 -6.63 30.09
CA ILE A 141 -13.37 -6.76 29.70
C ILE A 141 -13.05 -6.09 28.35
N LEU A 142 -14.07 -5.71 27.57
CA LEU A 142 -13.88 -5.03 26.28
C LEU A 142 -13.16 -3.68 26.42
N THR A 143 -13.51 -2.89 27.44
CA THR A 143 -12.90 -1.57 27.69
C THR A 143 -11.46 -1.70 28.19
N ILE A 144 -11.21 -2.69 29.05
CA ILE A 144 -9.87 -3.04 29.54
C ILE A 144 -9.00 -3.51 28.36
N GLN A 145 -9.52 -4.37 27.49
CA GLN A 145 -8.80 -4.85 26.30
C GLN A 145 -8.47 -3.70 25.35
N GLN A 146 -9.41 -2.79 25.07
CA GLN A 146 -9.13 -1.59 24.27
C GLN A 146 -8.03 -0.72 24.88
N SER A 147 -8.04 -0.54 26.21
CA SER A 147 -6.97 0.20 26.90
C SER A 147 -5.61 -0.51 26.80
N GLN A 148 -5.58 -1.84 26.90
CA GLN A 148 -4.37 -2.64 26.78
C GLN A 148 -3.82 -2.59 25.35
N VAL A 149 -4.69 -2.69 24.34
CA VAL A 149 -4.33 -2.51 22.92
C VAL A 149 -3.74 -1.12 22.68
N ALA A 150 -4.36 -0.07 23.23
CA ALA A 150 -3.83 1.29 23.12
C ALA A 150 -2.46 1.45 23.79
N MET A 151 -2.28 0.87 24.97
CA MET A 151 -0.99 0.87 25.69
C MET A 151 0.08 0.12 24.91
N PHE A 152 -0.26 -1.06 24.37
CA PHE A 152 0.65 -1.87 23.56
C PHE A 152 1.07 -1.14 22.29
N ASN A 153 0.11 -0.56 21.55
CA ASN A 153 0.39 0.28 20.37
C ASN A 153 1.33 1.45 20.71
N LYS A 154 1.16 2.09 21.88
CA LYS A 154 2.07 3.14 22.36
C LYS A 154 3.50 2.62 22.57
N GLN A 155 3.66 1.42 23.11
CA GLN A 155 4.99 0.82 23.29
C GLN A 155 5.62 0.43 21.95
N CYS A 156 4.86 -0.17 21.03
CA CYS A 156 5.33 -0.45 19.66
C CYS A 156 5.81 0.82 18.96
N ASN A 157 5.05 1.91 19.07
CA ASN A 157 5.44 3.20 18.51
C ASN A 157 6.73 3.75 19.15
N LYS A 158 6.91 3.63 20.48
CA LYS A 158 8.16 4.03 21.14
C LYS A 158 9.37 3.23 20.63
N VAL A 159 9.22 1.92 20.47
CA VAL A 159 10.28 1.07 19.93
C VAL A 159 10.60 1.48 18.49
N LEU A 160 9.57 1.72 17.68
CA LEU A 160 9.73 2.19 16.30
C LEU A 160 10.49 3.52 16.24
N GLU A 161 10.16 4.48 17.10
CA GLU A 161 10.87 5.77 17.17
C GLU A 161 12.33 5.59 17.59
N LYS A 162 12.63 4.74 18.59
CA LYS A 162 14.02 4.42 18.94
C LYS A 162 14.81 3.85 17.76
N VAL A 163 14.21 2.94 16.99
CA VAL A 163 14.84 2.36 15.79
C VAL A 163 15.06 3.41 14.71
N LYS A 164 14.08 4.29 14.46
CA LYS A 164 14.23 5.39 13.49
C LYS A 164 15.35 6.35 13.89
N THR A 165 15.41 6.74 15.17
CA THR A 165 16.46 7.62 15.70
C THR A 165 17.83 6.98 15.60
N ALA A 166 17.97 5.71 16.00
CA ALA A 166 19.23 4.97 15.87
C ALA A 166 19.70 4.91 14.40
N ARG A 167 18.77 4.64 13.47
CA ARG A 167 19.06 4.63 12.03
C ARG A 167 19.48 6.01 11.50
N ALA A 168 18.86 7.09 11.98
CA ALA A 168 19.23 8.45 11.59
C ALA A 168 20.63 8.81 12.10
N ASN A 169 20.95 8.46 13.36
CA ASN A 169 22.27 8.69 13.95
C ASN A 169 23.36 7.92 13.21
N TRP A 170 23.16 6.63 12.89
CA TRP A 170 24.12 5.86 12.08
C TRP A 170 24.38 6.50 10.72
N ARG A 171 23.34 7.02 10.06
CA ARG A 171 23.49 7.74 8.78
C ARG A 171 24.25 9.05 8.94
N ALA A 172 24.03 9.78 10.03
CA ALA A 172 24.78 11.01 10.32
C ALA A 172 26.27 10.70 10.55
N ASP A 173 26.58 9.66 11.34
CA ASP A 173 27.96 9.22 11.60
C ASP A 173 28.69 8.77 10.32
N THR A 174 27.98 8.19 9.35
CA THR A 174 28.58 7.80 8.06
C THR A 174 28.92 9.02 7.19
N VAL A 175 28.17 10.12 7.32
CA VAL A 175 28.38 11.37 6.57
C VAL A 175 29.49 12.21 7.23
N THR A 176 29.52 12.30 8.57
CA THR A 176 30.59 12.99 9.31
C THR A 176 31.93 12.27 9.23
N SER A 177 31.95 10.93 9.12
CA SER A 177 33.19 10.18 8.88
C SER A 177 33.86 10.53 7.54
N ARG A 178 33.10 11.02 6.55
CA ARG A 178 33.65 11.54 5.27
C ARG A 178 34.16 12.99 5.34
N SER A 179 33.77 13.76 6.37
CA SER A 179 34.26 15.13 6.59
C SER A 179 35.32 15.23 7.68
N ASN A 180 35.72 14.10 8.29
CA ASN A 180 36.82 14.11 9.23
C ASN A 180 38.11 14.44 8.48
N PRO A 181 38.92 15.40 8.97
CA PRO A 181 40.23 15.63 8.40
C PRO A 181 41.02 14.31 8.45
N PRO A 182 41.83 14.02 7.42
CA PRO A 182 42.60 12.79 7.36
C PRO A 182 43.37 12.61 8.67
N THR A 183 43.23 11.43 9.29
CA THR A 183 43.98 11.06 10.51
C THR A 183 45.46 10.80 10.23
N PHE A 184 45.91 10.99 8.99
CA PHE A 184 47.30 10.92 8.58
C PHE A 184 47.84 12.32 8.28
N ASN A 185 49.09 12.56 8.67
CA ASN A 185 49.83 13.75 8.31
C ASN A 185 50.64 13.45 7.04
N PRO A 186 50.29 14.03 5.87
CA PRO A 186 50.95 13.71 4.60
C PRO A 186 52.45 14.02 4.62
N LYS A 187 52.88 15.04 5.36
CA LYS A 187 54.30 15.41 5.48
C LYS A 187 55.10 14.37 6.28
N ALA A 188 54.51 13.84 7.36
CA ALA A 188 55.11 12.74 8.11
C ALA A 188 55.16 11.45 7.29
N THR A 189 54.18 11.24 6.40
CA THR A 189 54.18 10.11 5.46
C THR A 189 55.29 10.25 4.41
N GLU A 190 55.47 11.44 3.84
CA GLU A 190 56.57 11.72 2.89
C GLU A 190 57.95 11.56 3.54
N GLU A 191 58.13 12.03 4.78
CA GLU A 191 59.39 11.85 5.53
C GLU A 191 59.69 10.37 5.81
N LEU A 192 58.69 9.58 6.20
CA LEU A 192 58.85 8.13 6.38
C LEU A 192 59.18 7.41 5.08
N VAL A 193 58.53 7.79 3.97
CA VAL A 193 58.82 7.22 2.65
C VAL A 193 60.24 7.59 2.22
N ALA A 194 60.65 8.85 2.37
CA ALA A 194 62.01 9.28 2.06
C ALA A 194 63.06 8.55 2.92
N ALA A 195 62.81 8.38 4.22
CA ALA A 195 63.66 7.60 5.10
C ALA A 195 63.72 6.11 4.74
N ALA A 196 62.63 5.53 4.22
CA ALA A 196 62.61 4.15 3.76
C ALA A 196 63.32 3.92 2.40
N TYR A 197 63.40 4.95 1.56
CA TYR A 197 64.06 4.87 0.25
C TYR A 197 65.54 5.33 0.26
N PHE A 198 65.92 6.19 1.21
CA PHE A 198 67.27 6.77 1.29
C PHE A 198 67.99 6.51 2.63
N GLY A 199 67.38 5.70 3.51
CA GLY A 199 67.99 5.20 4.75
C GLY A 199 68.66 3.85 4.59
#